data_AF-A0A398AWY1-F1
#
_entry.id   AF-A0A398AWY1-F1
#
_cell.length_a   1.000
_cell.length_b   1.000
_cell.length_c   1.000
_cell.angle_alpha   90.00
_cell.angle_beta   90.00
_cell.angle_gamma   90.00
#
_symmetry.space_group_name_H-M   'P 1'
#
loop_
_entity.id
_entity.type
_entity.pdbx_description
1 polymer ?
#
loop_
_entity_poly.entity_id
_entity_poly.type
_entity_poly.pdbx_seq_one_letter_code
_entity_poly.pdbx_strand_id
1 'polypeptide(L)'
;MSKDRKERLKELLDKQKQKRIEEEGKREYEFLLEEVNELFPNHMDYKEEVEILSKEDSEKIKDELFEVFPFHNSGIDWRLMFYKTIFSNFIDYESALAELINKNHKLNNEICYIIDFNYRYVIKTKLTNIIHRVEEVRTWDRYIYCPRIKLVIEFPSNDIAVGWKE
;
A
#
# COMPACT_ATOMS: atom_id res chain seq x y z
N MET A 1 42.95 -4.18 -26.16
CA MET A 1 41.47 -4.31 -26.22
C MET A 1 40.93 -3.08 -26.94
N SER A 2 40.36 -3.22 -28.14
CA SER A 2 39.84 -2.08 -28.91
C SER A 2 38.64 -1.45 -28.19
N LYS A 3 38.48 -0.12 -28.31
CA LYS A 3 37.37 0.65 -27.70
C LYS A 3 36.01 0.01 -28.03
N ASP A 4 35.81 -0.40 -29.29
CA ASP A 4 34.59 -1.05 -29.77
C ASP A 4 34.22 -2.32 -28.99
N ARG A 5 35.21 -3.11 -28.56
CA ARG A 5 34.96 -4.34 -27.80
C ARG A 5 34.49 -4.04 -26.37
N LYS A 6 34.97 -2.93 -25.78
CA LYS A 6 34.52 -2.49 -24.44
C LYS A 6 33.12 -1.90 -24.49
N GLU A 7 32.83 -1.12 -25.52
CA GLU A 7 31.52 -0.48 -25.71
C GLU A 7 30.43 -1.52 -25.98
N ARG A 8 30.70 -2.47 -26.88
CA ARG A 8 29.80 -3.61 -27.13
C ARG A 8 29.60 -4.51 -25.92
N LEU A 9 30.61 -4.69 -25.08
CA LEU A 9 30.46 -5.43 -23.83
C LEU A 9 29.56 -4.68 -22.84
N LYS A 10 29.70 -3.36 -22.73
CA LYS A 10 28.84 -2.53 -21.89
C LYS A 10 27.38 -2.60 -22.32
N GLU A 11 27.09 -2.47 -23.62
CA GLU A 11 25.73 -2.59 -24.16
C GLU A 11 25.10 -3.96 -23.86
N LEU A 12 25.88 -5.04 -23.94
CA LEU A 12 25.39 -6.40 -23.62
C LEU A 12 25.09 -6.56 -22.13
N LEU A 13 25.91 -5.97 -21.25
CA LEU A 13 25.68 -5.96 -19.81
C LEU A 13 24.43 -5.14 -19.45
N ASP A 14 24.26 -3.97 -20.08
CA ASP A 14 23.09 -3.12 -19.86
C ASP A 14 21.79 -3.82 -20.33
N LYS A 15 21.82 -4.50 -21.48
CA LYS A 15 20.69 -5.31 -21.95
C LYS A 15 20.36 -6.47 -21.02
N GLN A 16 21.37 -7.18 -20.50
CA GLN A 16 21.15 -8.25 -19.53
C GLN A 16 20.55 -7.73 -18.23
N LYS A 17 21.04 -6.59 -17.74
CA LYS A 17 20.53 -5.94 -16.53
C LYS A 17 19.07 -5.52 -16.73
N GLN A 18 18.76 -4.90 -17.87
CA GLN A 18 17.39 -4.49 -18.19
C GLN A 18 16.43 -5.68 -18.23
N LYS A 19 16.83 -6.77 -18.91
CA LYS A 19 16.02 -7.99 -18.99
C LYS A 19 15.75 -8.59 -17.61
N ARG A 20 16.72 -8.60 -16.70
CA ARG A 20 16.53 -9.07 -15.32
C ARG A 20 15.52 -8.21 -14.56
N ILE A 21 15.63 -6.88 -14.67
CA ILE A 21 14.70 -5.93 -14.02
C ILE A 21 13.27 -6.14 -14.52
N GLU A 22 13.09 -6.39 -15.82
CA GLU A 22 11.79 -6.69 -16.42
C GLU A 22 11.21 -8.03 -15.95
N GLU A 23 12.03 -9.08 -15.91
CA GLU A 23 11.62 -10.41 -15.41
C GLU A 23 11.30 -10.42 -13.91
N GLU A 24 12.03 -9.66 -13.11
CA GLU A 24 11.72 -9.45 -11.69
C GLU A 24 10.41 -8.68 -11.53
N GLY A 25 10.22 -7.59 -12.29
CA GLY A 25 8.98 -6.81 -12.22
C GLY A 25 7.74 -7.58 -12.67
N LYS A 26 7.87 -8.47 -13.66
CA LYS A 26 6.76 -9.36 -14.07
C LYS A 26 6.39 -10.35 -12.96
N ARG A 27 7.38 -11.02 -12.38
CA ARG A 27 7.15 -11.98 -11.28
C ARG A 27 6.52 -11.31 -10.07
N GLU A 28 6.98 -10.12 -9.73
CA GLU A 28 6.43 -9.31 -8.66
C GLU A 28 4.97 -8.92 -8.91
N TYR A 29 4.65 -8.49 -10.13
CA TYR A 29 3.27 -8.17 -10.52
C TYR A 29 2.35 -9.39 -10.52
N GLU A 30 2.82 -10.53 -11.05
CA GLU A 30 2.08 -11.79 -11.04
C GLU A 30 1.77 -12.26 -9.61
N PHE A 31 2.77 -12.20 -8.72
CA PHE A 31 2.59 -12.51 -7.30
C PHE A 31 1.55 -11.60 -6.64
N LEU A 32 1.68 -10.27 -6.85
CA LEU A 32 0.73 -9.32 -6.29
C LEU A 32 -0.69 -9.53 -6.84
N LEU A 33 -0.81 -9.92 -8.12
CA LEU A 33 -2.10 -10.21 -8.74
C LEU A 33 -2.76 -11.43 -8.09
N GLU A 34 -2.01 -12.51 -7.83
CA GLU A 34 -2.51 -13.69 -7.10
C GLU A 34 -3.01 -13.31 -5.71
N GLU A 35 -2.19 -12.59 -4.97
CA GLU A 35 -2.52 -12.02 -3.67
C GLU A 35 -3.82 -11.20 -3.73
N VAL A 36 -3.94 -10.25 -4.67
CA VAL A 36 -5.14 -9.41 -4.83
C VAL A 36 -6.37 -10.26 -5.15
N ASN A 37 -6.22 -11.30 -5.96
CA ASN A 37 -7.33 -12.21 -6.28
C ASN A 37 -7.79 -13.01 -5.05
N GLU A 38 -6.89 -13.42 -4.18
CA GLU A 38 -7.24 -14.09 -2.92
C GLU A 38 -7.93 -13.14 -1.95
N LEU A 39 -7.40 -11.92 -1.81
CA LEU A 39 -7.92 -10.92 -0.89
C LEU A 39 -9.19 -10.25 -1.42
N PHE A 40 -9.44 -10.24 -2.72
CA PHE A 40 -10.61 -9.62 -3.35
C PHE A 40 -11.16 -10.52 -4.47
N PRO A 41 -11.68 -11.72 -4.18
CA PRO A 41 -12.07 -12.70 -5.21
C PRO A 41 -13.19 -12.19 -6.14
N ASN A 42 -13.96 -11.19 -5.71
CA ASN A 42 -15.08 -10.64 -6.48
C ASN A 42 -14.72 -9.32 -7.20
N HIS A 43 -13.45 -8.89 -7.21
CA HIS A 43 -13.05 -7.67 -7.92
C HIS A 43 -13.28 -7.74 -9.43
N MET A 44 -13.20 -8.95 -10.02
CA MET A 44 -13.46 -9.19 -11.45
C MET A 44 -14.96 -9.15 -11.81
N ASP A 45 -15.84 -9.31 -10.82
CA ASP A 45 -17.30 -9.28 -11.00
C ASP A 45 -17.90 -7.86 -10.85
N TYR A 46 -17.05 -6.82 -10.89
CA TYR A 46 -17.42 -5.39 -10.73
C TYR A 46 -18.10 -5.03 -9.40
N LYS A 47 -18.06 -5.92 -8.41
CA LYS A 47 -18.61 -5.65 -7.06
C LYS A 47 -17.61 -4.96 -6.15
N GLU A 48 -16.33 -5.30 -6.30
CA GLU A 48 -15.23 -4.69 -5.55
C GLU A 48 -14.37 -3.87 -6.53
N GLU A 49 -14.41 -2.54 -6.44
CA GLU A 49 -13.55 -1.68 -7.26
C GLU A 49 -12.11 -1.74 -6.74
N VAL A 50 -11.32 -2.68 -7.28
CA VAL A 50 -9.91 -2.89 -6.93
C VAL A 50 -9.06 -2.78 -8.19
N GLU A 51 -7.97 -2.02 -8.11
CA GLU A 51 -7.06 -1.74 -9.22
C GLU A 51 -5.61 -1.81 -8.73
N ILE A 52 -4.74 -2.55 -9.40
CA ILE A 52 -3.29 -2.47 -9.18
C ILE A 52 -2.76 -1.31 -10.03
N LEU A 53 -2.14 -0.31 -9.38
CA LEU A 53 -1.64 0.89 -10.06
C LEU A 53 -0.42 0.59 -10.94
N SER A 54 -0.14 1.51 -11.88
CA SER A 54 1.15 1.56 -12.57
C SER A 54 2.30 1.78 -11.59
N LYS A 55 3.55 1.50 -11.99
CA LYS A 55 4.73 1.78 -11.15
C LYS A 55 4.85 3.27 -10.86
N GLU A 56 4.65 4.09 -11.89
CA GLU A 56 4.79 5.53 -11.82
C GLU A 56 3.75 6.15 -10.87
N ASP A 57 2.50 5.67 -10.93
CA ASP A 57 1.46 6.18 -10.02
C ASP A 57 1.61 5.61 -8.61
N SER A 58 2.10 4.37 -8.47
CA SER A 58 2.42 3.78 -7.17
C SER A 58 3.48 4.59 -6.42
N GLU A 59 4.55 5.02 -7.11
CA GLU A 59 5.58 5.85 -6.50
C GLU A 59 5.06 7.23 -6.11
N LYS A 60 4.23 7.88 -6.94
CA LYS A 60 3.59 9.16 -6.57
C LYS A 60 2.76 9.04 -5.28
N ILE A 61 1.97 7.97 -5.15
CA ILE A 61 1.15 7.76 -3.95
C ILE A 61 2.02 7.52 -2.71
N LYS A 62 3.14 6.81 -2.84
CA LYS A 62 4.11 6.62 -1.75
C LYS A 62 4.76 7.95 -1.36
N ASP A 63 5.19 8.75 -2.34
CA ASP A 63 5.79 10.06 -2.10
C ASP A 63 4.80 11.00 -1.39
N GLU A 64 3.55 11.06 -1.84
CA GLU A 64 2.48 11.80 -1.17
C GLU A 64 2.27 11.35 0.28
N LEU A 65 2.29 10.03 0.53
CA LEU A 65 2.18 9.49 1.89
C LEU A 65 3.34 9.99 2.78
N PHE A 66 4.57 9.99 2.27
CA PHE A 66 5.76 10.48 2.99
C PHE A 66 5.74 12.00 3.22
N GLU A 67 5.18 12.78 2.29
CA GLU A 67 5.03 14.22 2.46
C GLU A 67 3.97 14.56 3.50
N VAL A 68 2.87 13.80 3.54
CA VAL A 68 1.74 14.08 4.42
C VAL A 68 1.99 13.59 5.83
N PHE A 69 2.62 12.44 6.04
CA PHE A 69 2.76 11.83 7.37
C PHE A 69 4.21 11.78 7.84
N PRO A 70 4.47 11.90 9.16
CA PRO A 70 5.82 11.82 9.68
C PRO A 70 6.32 10.37 9.64
N PHE A 71 7.37 10.09 8.87
CA PHE A 71 8.02 8.77 8.83
C PHE A 71 9.39 8.78 9.53
N HIS A 72 9.76 7.65 10.13
CA HIS A 72 11.13 7.31 10.49
C HIS A 72 11.53 5.96 9.87
N ASN A 73 12.74 5.48 10.18
CA ASN A 73 13.35 4.28 9.58
C ASN A 73 12.55 2.96 9.69
N SER A 74 11.43 2.92 10.39
CA SER A 74 10.66 1.69 10.61
C SER A 74 9.15 1.91 10.65
N GLY A 75 8.66 2.98 10.02
CA GLY A 75 7.23 3.29 9.90
C GLY A 75 6.89 4.72 10.27
N ILE A 76 5.62 4.95 10.59
CA ILE A 76 5.13 6.29 10.93
C ILE A 76 5.62 6.64 12.34
N ASP A 77 6.14 7.86 12.51
CA ASP A 77 6.44 8.37 13.85
C ASP A 77 5.14 8.83 14.52
N TRP A 78 4.47 7.86 15.13
CA TRP A 78 3.22 8.07 15.84
C TRP A 78 3.34 9.13 16.94
N ARG A 79 4.54 9.41 17.50
CA ARG A 79 4.71 10.46 18.53
C ARG A 79 4.47 11.86 18.00
N LEU A 80 4.70 12.07 16.71
CA LEU A 80 4.50 13.35 16.03
C LEU A 80 3.08 13.51 15.47
N MET A 81 2.26 12.44 15.54
CA MET A 81 0.86 12.46 15.14
C MET A 81 -0.02 13.01 16.26
N PHE A 82 -0.70 14.14 16.00
CA PHE A 82 -1.62 14.77 16.93
C PHE A 82 -2.95 14.02 17.02
N TYR A 83 -3.56 13.71 15.88
CA TYR A 83 -4.78 12.90 15.81
C TYR A 83 -4.44 11.44 15.48
N LYS A 84 -4.61 10.57 16.47
CA LYS A 84 -4.34 9.13 16.34
C LYS A 84 -5.11 8.31 17.35
N THR A 85 -5.33 7.05 17.00
CA THR A 85 -5.87 6.00 17.87
C THR A 85 -5.05 4.74 17.64
N ILE A 86 -4.70 4.04 18.72
CA ILE A 86 -4.04 2.72 18.63
C ILE A 86 -4.98 1.70 19.26
N PHE A 87 -5.36 0.70 18.47
CA PHE A 87 -6.15 -0.43 18.93
C PHE A 87 -5.20 -1.58 19.23
N SER A 88 -5.17 -2.02 20.49
CA SER A 88 -4.42 -3.20 20.90
C SER A 88 -5.18 -4.48 20.58
N ASN A 89 -4.47 -5.59 20.42
CA ASN A 89 -5.03 -6.96 20.33
C ASN A 89 -6.22 -7.12 21.32
N PHE A 90 -7.27 -7.85 20.90
CA PHE A 90 -8.52 -8.15 21.64
C PHE A 90 -9.75 -7.25 21.39
N ILE A 91 -9.81 -6.50 20.30
CA ILE A 91 -11.01 -5.75 19.90
C ILE A 91 -11.51 -6.25 18.54
N ASP A 92 -12.82 -6.22 18.32
CA ASP A 92 -13.42 -6.32 16.99
C ASP A 92 -12.96 -5.12 16.14
N TYR A 93 -11.89 -5.31 15.37
CA TYR A 93 -11.25 -4.25 14.59
C TYR A 93 -12.17 -3.69 13.51
N GLU A 94 -13.03 -4.50 12.90
CA GLU A 94 -13.99 -4.05 11.90
C GLU A 94 -14.92 -3.01 12.53
N SER A 95 -15.58 -3.36 13.64
CA SER A 95 -16.49 -2.46 14.34
C SER A 95 -15.78 -1.21 14.86
N ALA A 96 -14.59 -1.36 15.44
CA ALA A 96 -13.84 -0.24 16.02
C ALA A 96 -13.37 0.76 14.95
N LEU A 97 -12.87 0.28 13.81
CA LEU A 97 -12.48 1.12 12.68
C LEU A 97 -13.69 1.78 12.04
N ALA A 98 -14.78 1.04 11.82
CA ALA A 98 -16.02 1.58 11.28
C ALA A 98 -16.55 2.72 12.16
N GLU A 99 -16.55 2.54 13.48
CA GLU A 99 -16.98 3.57 14.43
C GLU A 99 -16.06 4.80 14.40
N LEU A 100 -14.75 4.61 14.42
CA LEU A 100 -13.76 5.70 14.37
C LEU A 100 -13.90 6.53 13.09
N ILE A 101 -13.99 5.86 11.95
CA ILE A 101 -14.09 6.50 10.64
C ILE A 101 -15.44 7.22 10.50
N ASN A 102 -16.53 6.60 10.98
CA ASN A 102 -17.84 7.26 11.01
C ASN A 102 -17.85 8.53 11.84
N LYS A 103 -17.22 8.52 13.02
CA LYS A 103 -17.18 9.67 13.92
C LYS A 103 -16.38 10.84 13.35
N ASN A 104 -15.23 10.57 12.72
CA ASN A 104 -14.29 11.61 12.32
C ASN A 104 -14.46 12.06 10.86
N HIS A 105 -14.79 11.14 9.95
CA HIS A 105 -14.76 11.42 8.51
C HIS A 105 -16.11 11.21 7.82
N LYS A 106 -17.09 10.57 8.52
CA LYS A 106 -18.32 9.96 7.97
C LYS A 106 -17.91 8.88 6.97
N LEU A 107 -18.39 7.63 7.08
CA LEU A 107 -18.04 6.58 6.12
C LEU A 107 -18.50 6.98 4.71
N ASN A 108 -17.61 7.66 4.01
CA ASN A 108 -17.69 7.93 2.60
C ASN A 108 -16.89 6.82 1.95
N ASN A 109 -17.37 6.37 0.80
CA ASN A 109 -16.76 5.33 -0.01
C ASN A 109 -15.48 5.86 -0.69
N GLU A 110 -14.58 6.41 0.12
CA GLU A 110 -13.38 7.12 -0.29
C GLU A 110 -12.35 6.13 -0.84
N ILE A 111 -11.57 6.62 -1.79
CA ILE A 111 -10.50 5.85 -2.41
C ILE A 111 -9.35 5.72 -1.41
N CYS A 112 -8.89 4.49 -1.23
CA CYS A 112 -7.77 4.13 -0.40
C CYS A 112 -6.73 3.34 -1.18
N TYR A 113 -5.52 3.36 -0.67
CA TYR A 113 -4.36 2.72 -1.25
C TYR A 113 -3.75 1.78 -0.22
N ILE A 114 -3.57 0.51 -0.58
CA ILE A 114 -2.82 -0.47 0.20
C ILE A 114 -1.39 -0.46 -0.32
N ILE A 115 -0.44 -0.15 0.56
CA ILE A 115 0.94 0.15 0.23
C ILE A 115 1.86 -0.76 1.03
N ASP A 116 2.64 -1.56 0.33
CA ASP A 116 3.78 -2.27 0.91
C ASP A 116 5.06 -1.66 0.34
N PHE A 117 5.94 -1.16 1.21
CA PHE A 117 7.20 -0.56 0.78
C PHE A 117 8.22 -1.57 0.26
N ASN A 118 8.02 -2.88 0.49
CA ASN A 118 8.83 -3.94 -0.11
C ASN A 118 8.46 -4.21 -1.57
N TYR A 119 7.29 -3.74 -2.02
CA TYR A 119 6.80 -3.94 -3.38
C TYR A 119 6.70 -2.63 -4.16
N ARG A 120 6.79 -2.72 -5.48
CA ARG A 120 6.76 -1.59 -6.42
C ARG A 120 5.35 -1.08 -6.69
N TYR A 121 4.36 -1.93 -6.52
CA TYR A 121 2.99 -1.66 -6.93
C TYR A 121 2.09 -1.40 -5.73
N VAL A 122 1.16 -0.47 -5.91
CA VAL A 122 0.17 -0.07 -4.92
C VAL A 122 -1.21 -0.54 -5.38
N ILE A 123 -2.03 -1.00 -4.45
CA ILE A 123 -3.41 -1.42 -4.73
C ILE A 123 -4.33 -0.29 -4.37
N LYS A 124 -5.16 0.14 -5.31
CA LYS A 124 -6.22 1.11 -5.13
C LYS A 124 -7.55 0.39 -4.91
N THR A 125 -8.28 0.78 -3.89
CA THR A 125 -9.59 0.22 -3.55
C THR A 125 -10.43 1.25 -2.79
N LYS A 126 -11.58 0.84 -2.26
CA LYS A 126 -12.45 1.64 -1.40
C LYS A 126 -12.19 1.34 0.07
N LEU A 127 -12.25 2.37 0.91
CA LEU A 127 -12.08 2.24 2.36
C LEU A 127 -13.03 1.21 2.98
N THR A 128 -14.27 1.14 2.50
CA THR A 128 -15.28 0.16 2.96
C THR A 128 -14.83 -1.28 2.73
N ASN A 129 -14.20 -1.56 1.59
CA ASN A 129 -13.74 -2.90 1.24
C ASN A 129 -12.62 -3.35 2.17
N ILE A 130 -11.79 -2.40 2.61
CA ILE A 130 -10.72 -2.64 3.56
C ILE A 130 -11.27 -2.89 4.97
N ILE A 131 -12.22 -2.07 5.44
CA ILE A 131 -12.79 -2.19 6.79
C ILE A 131 -13.43 -3.56 6.99
N HIS A 132 -14.26 -4.01 6.03
CA HIS A 132 -14.95 -5.30 6.10
C HIS A 132 -14.01 -6.52 6.05
N ARG A 133 -12.74 -6.30 5.70
CA ARG A 133 -11.76 -7.36 5.50
C ARG A 133 -10.46 -7.04 6.23
N VAL A 134 -10.55 -6.26 7.31
CA VAL A 134 -9.37 -5.73 7.99
C VAL A 134 -8.51 -6.83 8.58
N GLU A 135 -9.12 -7.92 9.04
CA GLU A 135 -8.42 -9.10 9.57
C GLU A 135 -7.60 -9.81 8.49
N GLU A 136 -8.08 -9.84 7.25
CA GLU A 136 -7.34 -10.37 6.11
C GLU A 136 -6.27 -9.37 5.64
N VAL A 137 -6.63 -8.09 5.47
CA VAL A 137 -5.72 -7.03 5.00
C VAL A 137 -4.53 -6.85 5.95
N ARG A 138 -4.73 -6.94 7.27
CA ARG A 138 -3.63 -6.77 8.24
C ARG A 138 -2.55 -7.84 8.13
N THR A 139 -2.88 -9.03 7.61
CA THR A 139 -1.89 -10.12 7.46
C THR A 139 -0.84 -9.82 6.41
N TRP A 140 -1.08 -8.82 5.57
CA TRP A 140 -0.15 -8.41 4.54
C TRP A 140 0.89 -7.37 5.02
N ASP A 141 0.83 -6.94 6.29
CA ASP A 141 1.77 -5.97 6.91
C ASP A 141 1.91 -4.66 6.10
N ARG A 142 0.80 -4.12 5.60
CA ARG A 142 0.78 -2.96 4.68
C ARG A 142 0.27 -1.68 5.33
N TYR A 143 0.62 -0.54 4.77
CA TYR A 143 0.00 0.75 5.10
C TYR A 143 -1.29 0.90 4.30
N ILE A 144 -2.32 1.45 4.92
CA ILE A 144 -3.50 1.92 4.19
C ILE A 144 -3.49 3.44 4.22
N TYR A 145 -3.54 4.05 3.06
CA TYR A 145 -3.54 5.51 2.91
C TYR A 145 -4.80 5.99 2.19
N CYS A 146 -5.48 6.97 2.77
CA CYS A 146 -6.59 7.68 2.14
C CYS A 146 -6.23 9.18 2.00
N PRO A 147 -5.81 9.64 0.80
CA PRO A 147 -5.33 11.01 0.61
C PRO A 147 -6.38 12.08 0.92
N ARG A 148 -7.62 11.86 0.47
CA ARG A 148 -8.67 12.88 0.54
C ARG A 148 -9.04 13.27 1.96
N ILE A 149 -9.10 12.31 2.87
CA ILE A 149 -9.37 12.53 4.29
C ILE A 149 -8.08 12.56 5.13
N LYS A 150 -6.91 12.52 4.47
CA LYS A 150 -5.58 12.42 5.09
C LYS A 150 -5.59 11.41 6.24
N LEU A 151 -6.03 10.19 5.97
CA LEU A 151 -6.06 9.09 6.93
C LEU A 151 -4.97 8.08 6.57
N VAL A 152 -4.27 7.56 7.57
CA VAL A 152 -3.32 6.47 7.44
C VAL A 152 -3.56 5.41 8.49
N ILE A 153 -3.43 4.14 8.11
CA ILE A 153 -3.48 2.98 8.99
C ILE A 153 -2.18 2.20 8.81
N GLU A 154 -1.55 1.84 9.91
CA GLU A 154 -0.41 0.94 9.97
C GLU A 154 -0.77 -0.25 10.85
N PHE A 155 -0.27 -1.43 10.52
CA PHE A 155 -0.46 -2.66 11.30
C PHE A 155 0.86 -3.07 11.98
N PRO A 156 1.30 -2.36 13.04
CA PRO A 156 2.53 -2.72 13.73
C PRO A 156 2.35 -4.00 14.56
N SER A 157 2.92 -5.11 14.08
CA SER A 157 2.97 -6.43 14.75
C SER A 157 1.60 -7.03 15.07
N ASN A 158 0.93 -6.52 16.11
CA ASN A 158 -0.31 -7.04 16.68
C ASN A 158 -1.35 -5.95 16.94
N ASP A 159 -0.99 -4.70 16.74
CA ASP A 159 -1.85 -3.55 16.99
C ASP A 159 -2.26 -2.92 15.65
N ILE A 160 -3.32 -2.13 15.67
CA ILE A 160 -3.73 -1.28 14.55
C ILE A 160 -3.56 0.17 14.98
N ALA A 161 -2.66 0.89 14.32
CA ALA A 161 -2.47 2.31 14.54
C ALA A 161 -3.16 3.10 13.42
N VAL A 162 -4.08 3.98 13.79
CA VAL A 162 -4.82 4.85 12.87
C VAL A 162 -4.47 6.29 13.17
N GLY A 163 -4.12 7.05 12.15
CA GLY A 163 -3.81 8.47 12.25
C GLY A 163 -4.52 9.27 11.18
N TRP A 164 -4.82 10.54 11.48
CA TRP A 164 -5.36 11.45 10.48
C TRP A 164 -4.84 12.87 10.65
N LYS A 165 -5.01 13.71 9.63
CA LYS A 165 -4.70 15.14 9.66
C LYS A 165 -5.90 15.96 9.17
N GLU A 166 -6.09 17.15 9.73
CA GLU A 166 -7.01 18.17 9.21
C GLU A 166 -6.46 18.83 7.93
#